data_AF-A0A941J1B9-F1
#
_entry.id   AF-A0A941J1B9-F1
#
_cell.length_a   1.000
_cell.length_b   1.000
_cell.length_c   1.000
_cell.angle_alpha   90.00
_cell.angle_beta   90.00
_cell.angle_gamma   90.00
#
_symmetry.space_group_name_H-M   'P 1'
#
loop_
_entity.id
_entity.type
_entity.pdbx_description
1 polymer ?
#
loop_
_entity_poly.entity_id
_entity_poly.type
_entity_poly.pdbx_seq_one_letter_code
_entity_poly.pdbx_strand_id
1 'polypeptide(L)'
;MTQSMHAHAREYAQYQADEAVRAGQNTPSVRRAGLMLATVTDVLTGGLVEVDGDMQVRRLASYTTPADGDLVVLADFGNGNWAVLGKLAT
;
A
#
# COMPACT_ATOMS: atom_id res chain seq x y z
N MET A 1 39.02 -15.02 14.41
CA MET A 1 38.17 -16.21 14.58
C MET A 1 37.44 -16.43 13.27
N THR A 2 37.79 -17.49 12.53
CA THR A 2 37.13 -17.82 11.26
C THR A 2 35.72 -18.29 11.56
N GLN A 3 34.70 -17.61 11.04
CA GLN A 3 33.32 -18.06 11.20
C GLN A 3 33.18 -19.47 10.59
N SER A 4 32.41 -20.33 11.28
CA SER A 4 32.11 -21.68 10.81
C SER A 4 31.35 -21.62 9.48
N MET A 5 31.59 -22.56 8.56
CA MET A 5 30.87 -22.63 7.27
C MET A 5 29.34 -22.66 7.44
N HIS A 6 28.83 -23.21 8.55
CA HIS A 6 27.40 -23.20 8.85
C HIS A 6 26.87 -21.81 9.22
N ALA A 7 27.69 -20.95 9.80
CA ALA A 7 27.32 -19.56 10.06
C ALA A 7 27.15 -18.79 8.75
N HIS A 8 28.11 -18.93 7.83
CA HIS A 8 28.02 -18.33 6.50
C HIS A 8 26.85 -18.85 5.68
N ALA A 9 26.56 -20.16 5.74
CA ALA A 9 25.41 -20.72 5.02
C ALA A 9 24.06 -20.12 5.48
N ARG A 10 23.90 -19.89 6.79
CA ARG A 10 22.69 -19.25 7.34
C ARG A 10 22.59 -17.78 6.93
N GLU A 11 23.70 -17.06 6.94
CA GLU A 11 23.75 -15.66 6.52
C GLU A 11 23.43 -15.51 5.03
N TYR A 12 23.96 -16.36 4.17
CA TYR A 12 23.63 -16.40 2.74
C TYR A 12 22.15 -16.73 2.49
N ALA A 13 21.59 -17.68 3.23
CA ALA A 13 20.18 -18.04 3.11
C ALA A 13 19.27 -16.87 3.53
N GLN A 14 19.62 -16.16 4.62
CA GLN A 14 18.90 -14.97 5.05
C GLN A 14 18.97 -13.86 4.00
N TYR A 15 20.17 -13.59 3.48
CA TYR A 15 20.38 -12.59 2.43
C TYR A 15 19.55 -12.90 1.18
N GLN A 16 19.52 -14.15 0.73
CA GLN A 16 18.67 -14.55 -0.39
C GLN A 16 17.18 -14.36 -0.11
N ALA A 17 16.72 -14.67 1.11
CA ALA A 17 15.33 -14.46 1.50
C ALA A 17 14.97 -12.96 1.47
N ASP A 18 15.84 -12.10 2.01
CA ASP A 18 15.64 -10.66 2.03
C ASP A 18 15.63 -10.06 0.61
N GLU A 19 16.53 -10.51 -0.25
CA GLU A 19 16.57 -10.09 -1.67
C GLU A 19 15.33 -10.59 -2.44
N ALA A 20 14.85 -11.80 -2.18
CA ALA A 20 13.62 -12.30 -2.79
C ALA A 20 12.39 -11.47 -2.38
N VAL A 21 12.31 -11.06 -1.11
CA VAL A 21 11.26 -10.15 -0.62
C VAL A 21 11.35 -8.79 -1.30
N ARG A 22 12.55 -8.20 -1.37
CA ARG A 22 12.76 -6.92 -2.07
C ARG A 22 12.41 -7.00 -3.55
N ALA A 23 12.83 -8.07 -4.22
CA ALA A 23 12.51 -8.30 -5.63
C ALA A 23 10.99 -8.43 -5.83
N GLY A 24 10.30 -9.14 -4.93
CA GLY A 24 8.83 -9.26 -4.95
C GLY A 24 8.11 -7.92 -4.74
N GLN A 25 8.58 -7.10 -3.81
CA GLN A 25 8.04 -5.76 -3.55
C GLN A 25 8.29 -4.80 -4.72
N ASN A 26 9.45 -4.90 -5.36
CA ASN A 26 9.84 -4.00 -6.45
C ASN A 26 9.30 -4.44 -7.82
N THR A 27 8.82 -5.67 -7.97
CA THR A 27 8.27 -6.19 -9.23
C THR A 27 6.74 -6.04 -9.25
N PRO A 28 6.16 -5.13 -10.06
CA PRO A 28 4.72 -4.85 -10.02
C PRO A 28 3.83 -6.07 -10.30
N SER A 29 4.25 -6.96 -11.22
CA SER A 29 3.51 -8.20 -11.54
C SER A 29 3.51 -9.24 -10.42
N VAL A 30 4.43 -9.14 -9.45
CA VAL A 30 4.55 -10.03 -8.29
C VAL A 30 3.90 -9.43 -7.04
N ARG A 31 4.09 -8.12 -6.81
CA ARG A 31 3.51 -7.39 -5.66
C ARG A 31 1.98 -7.46 -5.60
N ARG A 32 1.32 -7.54 -6.76
CA ARG A 32 -0.16 -7.51 -6.96
C ARG A 32 -0.80 -6.20 -6.48
N ALA A 33 -1.98 -5.91 -7.01
CA ALA A 33 -2.79 -4.81 -6.52
C ALA A 33 -3.46 -5.20 -5.20
N GLY A 34 -3.36 -4.33 -4.19
CA GLY A 34 -3.98 -4.52 -2.88
C GLY A 34 -5.27 -3.73 -2.78
N LEU A 35 -6.29 -4.29 -2.12
CA LEU A 35 -7.50 -3.55 -1.73
C LEU A 35 -7.57 -3.50 -0.20
N MET A 36 -7.88 -2.33 0.34
CA MET A 36 -8.15 -2.18 1.77
C MET A 36 -9.33 -1.23 2.03
N LEU A 37 -9.86 -1.27 3.25
CA LEU A 37 -10.86 -0.31 3.71
C LEU A 37 -10.18 0.79 4.52
N ALA A 38 -10.68 2.01 4.39
CA ALA A 38 -10.24 3.16 5.18
C ALA A 38 -11.41 4.12 5.41
N THR A 39 -11.27 5.01 6.39
CA THR A 39 -12.28 6.05 6.66
C THR A 39 -11.76 7.40 6.24
N VAL A 40 -12.55 8.17 5.49
CA VAL A 40 -12.20 9.56 5.16
C VAL A 40 -12.19 10.39 6.44
N THR A 41 -11.09 11.10 6.70
CA THR A 41 -10.93 12.00 7.84
C THR A 41 -10.97 13.47 7.46
N ASP A 42 -10.65 13.80 6.21
CA ASP A 42 -10.77 15.16 5.68
C ASP A 42 -10.95 15.15 4.15
N VAL A 43 -11.62 16.18 3.62
CA VAL A 43 -11.82 16.39 2.18
C VAL A 43 -10.94 17.55 1.71
N LEU A 44 -9.90 17.20 0.96
CA LEU A 44 -8.90 18.15 0.49
C LEU A 44 -9.27 18.75 -0.88
N THR A 45 -8.56 19.81 -1.26
CA THR A 45 -8.71 20.43 -2.59
C THR A 45 -8.10 19.55 -3.70
N GLY A 46 -8.52 19.77 -4.95
CA GLY A 46 -7.88 19.10 -6.11
C GLY A 46 -8.18 17.61 -6.27
N GLY A 47 -9.26 17.10 -5.67
CA GLY A 47 -9.66 15.69 -5.80
C GLY A 47 -8.84 14.73 -4.92
N LEU A 48 -8.37 15.23 -3.77
CA LEU A 48 -7.71 14.44 -2.74
C LEU A 48 -8.66 14.29 -1.54
N VAL A 49 -8.49 13.21 -0.80
CA VAL A 49 -9.05 13.02 0.54
C VAL A 49 -7.94 12.53 1.46
N GLU A 50 -8.05 12.85 2.74
CA GLU A 50 -7.27 12.19 3.78
C GLU A 50 -8.06 11.00 4.32
N VAL A 51 -7.37 9.89 4.55
CA VAL A 51 -7.95 8.69 5.13
C VAL A 51 -7.13 8.24 6.34
N ASP A 52 -7.83 7.70 7.33
CA ASP A 52 -7.30 7.22 8.61
C ASP A 52 -6.40 8.23 9.37
N GLY A 53 -6.45 9.52 8.99
CA GLY A 53 -5.85 10.65 9.70
C GLY A 53 -4.44 11.06 9.26
N ASP A 54 -3.81 10.34 8.33
CA ASP A 54 -2.44 10.66 7.89
C ASP A 54 -2.13 10.36 6.41
N MET A 55 -3.06 9.72 5.70
CA MET A 55 -2.82 9.28 4.32
C MET A 55 -3.62 10.10 3.31
N GLN A 56 -2.94 10.87 2.48
CA GLN A 56 -3.57 11.64 1.40
C GLN A 56 -3.62 10.84 0.10
N VAL A 57 -4.84 10.66 -0.44
CA VAL A 57 -5.08 9.79 -1.58
C VAL A 57 -5.99 10.47 -2.60
N ARG A 58 -5.72 10.25 -3.90
CA ARG A 58 -6.62 10.75 -4.96
C ARG A 58 -7.91 9.95 -4.98
N ARG A 59 -9.04 10.65 -5.13
CA ARG A 59 -10.32 10.01 -5.42
C ARG A 59 -10.53 9.86 -6.92
N LEU A 60 -11.22 8.80 -7.32
CA LEU A 60 -11.73 8.69 -8.68
C LEU A 60 -12.72 9.83 -8.97
N ALA A 61 -12.75 10.30 -10.22
CA ALA A 61 -13.68 11.34 -10.65
C ALA A 61 -15.16 10.94 -10.44
N SER A 62 -15.46 9.64 -10.42
CA SER A 62 -16.79 9.08 -10.13
C SER A 62 -17.21 9.23 -8.66
N TYR A 63 -16.27 9.37 -7.72
CA TYR A 63 -16.59 9.58 -6.31
C TYR A 63 -16.75 11.09 -6.06
N THR A 64 -17.90 11.63 -6.44
CA THR A 64 -18.12 13.08 -6.56
C THR A 64 -18.41 13.80 -5.25
N THR A 65 -18.91 13.10 -4.23
CA THR A 65 -19.35 13.66 -2.96
C THR A 65 -18.62 13.02 -1.78
N PRO A 66 -17.29 13.21 -1.66
CA PRO A 66 -16.57 12.75 -0.49
C PRO A 66 -17.00 13.54 0.75
N ALA A 67 -17.04 12.86 1.89
CA ALA A 67 -17.30 13.47 3.18
C ALA A 67 -16.55 12.73 4.30
N ASP A 68 -16.23 13.45 5.37
CA ASP A 68 -15.64 12.87 6.57
C ASP A 68 -16.54 11.77 7.13
N GLY A 69 -15.93 10.66 7.56
CA GLY A 69 -16.62 9.47 8.04
C GLY A 69 -17.05 8.51 6.93
N ASP A 70 -16.85 8.82 5.65
CA ASP A 70 -17.11 7.86 4.57
C ASP A 70 -16.18 6.65 4.68
N LEU A 71 -16.77 5.44 4.78
CA LEU A 71 -16.03 4.19 4.64
C LEU A 71 -15.79 3.93 3.14
N VAL A 72 -14.52 3.86 2.75
CA VAL A 72 -14.10 3.78 1.35
C VAL A 72 -13.23 2.57 1.06
N VAL A 73 -13.18 2.18 -0.22
CA VAL A 73 -12.23 1.18 -0.72
C VAL A 73 -11.01 1.89 -1.30
N LEU A 74 -9.83 1.57 -0.77
CA LEU A 74 -8.54 1.95 -1.31
C LEU A 74 -8.00 0.86 -2.23
N ALA A 75 -7.37 1.27 -3.33
CA ALA A 75 -6.59 0.39 -4.19
C ALA A 75 -5.13 0.83 -4.23
N ASP A 76 -4.22 -0.07 -3.91
CA ASP A 76 -2.79 0.04 -4.22
C ASP A 76 -2.53 -0.56 -5.59
N PHE A 77 -1.96 0.23 -6.50
CA PHE A 77 -1.60 -0.23 -7.83
C PHE A 77 -0.20 -0.87 -7.89
N GLY A 78 0.41 -1.14 -6.74
CA GLY A 78 1.71 -1.79 -6.67
C GLY A 78 2.80 -0.94 -7.29
N ASN A 79 2.76 0.37 -7.07
CA ASN A 79 3.85 1.31 -7.37
C ASN A 79 3.92 2.44 -6.33
N GLY A 80 3.27 2.25 -5.17
CA GLY A 80 3.14 3.27 -4.13
C GLY A 80 2.03 4.29 -4.41
N ASN A 81 1.34 4.20 -5.56
CA ASN A 81 0.16 5.01 -5.80
C ASN A 81 -1.09 4.32 -5.28
N TRP A 82 -1.83 5.08 -4.49
CA TRP A 82 -3.12 4.69 -3.96
C TRP A 82 -4.21 5.52 -4.63
N ALA A 83 -5.40 4.92 -4.80
CA ALA A 83 -6.60 5.66 -5.14
C ALA A 83 -7.79 5.20 -4.30
N VAL A 84 -8.66 6.16 -3.97
CA VAL A 84 -9.98 5.88 -3.41
C VAL A 84 -10.93 5.55 -4.55
N LEU A 85 -11.42 4.30 -4.58
CA LEU A 85 -12.37 3.85 -5.59
C LEU A 85 -13.76 4.46 -5.39
N GLY A 86 -14.15 4.66 -4.13
CA GLY A 86 -15.40 5.29 -3.74
C GLY A 86 -15.87 4.86 -2.35
N LYS A 87 -16.99 5.46 -1.93
CA LYS A 87 -17.70 5.14 -0.69
C LYS A 87 -18.47 3.82 -0.82
N LEU A 88 -18.43 3.02 0.25
CA LEU A 88 -19.30 1.85 0.42
C LEU A 88 -20.70 2.26 0.88
N ALA A 89 -21.71 1.52 0.42
CA ALA A 89 -23.06 1.67 0.95
C ALA A 89 -23.08 1.38 2.45
N THR A 90 -23.83 2.18 3.19
CA THR A 90 -24.04 2.10 4.65
C THR A 90 -25.50 1.80 4.96
#